data_AF-A0A1M5CMI1-F1
#
_entry.id   AF-A0A1M5CMI1-F1
#
_cell.length_a   1.000
_cell.length_b   1.000
_cell.length_c   1.000
_cell.angle_alpha   90.00
_cell.angle_beta   90.00
_cell.angle_gamma   90.00
#
_symmetry.space_group_name_H-M   'P 1'
#
loop_
_entity.id
_entity.type
_entity.pdbx_description
1 polymer ?
#
loop_
_entity_poly.entity_id
_entity_poly.type
_entity_poly.pdbx_seq_one_letter_code
_entity_poly.pdbx_strand_id
1 'polypeptide(L)'
;MLKKNNKKILIVMLLLLTFFVTAAPCLAETTGPDIATGLNSVDAKALADKLLKIFIGLGALSGVIATAMLIILGFKLKTGKEETRAKTKEHIMYVFVGMGVVALSVTIVGFATFLIKG
;
A
#
# COMPACT_ATOMS: atom_id res chain seq x y z
N MET A 1 -5.69 -25.38 -23.82
CA MET A 1 -4.22 -25.42 -23.60
C MET A 1 -3.68 -24.01 -23.43
N LEU A 2 -3.21 -23.62 -22.23
CA LEU A 2 -2.62 -22.30 -21.99
C LEU A 2 -1.24 -22.17 -22.67
N LYS A 3 -1.01 -21.07 -23.39
CA LYS A 3 0.26 -20.73 -24.05
C LYS A 3 1.40 -20.74 -23.02
N LYS A 4 2.56 -21.35 -23.35
CA LYS A 4 3.68 -21.64 -22.44
C LYS A 4 4.12 -20.45 -21.55
N ASN A 5 4.01 -19.22 -22.06
CA ASN A 5 4.36 -18.00 -21.31
C ASN A 5 3.29 -17.60 -20.27
N ASN A 6 2.01 -17.90 -20.52
CA ASN A 6 0.92 -17.58 -19.59
C ASN A 6 0.94 -18.51 -18.38
N LYS A 7 1.46 -19.73 -18.53
CA LYS A 7 1.67 -20.66 -17.41
C LYS A 7 2.66 -20.12 -16.39
N LYS A 8 3.74 -19.47 -16.84
CA LYS A 8 4.74 -18.86 -15.94
C LYS A 8 4.14 -17.72 -15.12
N ILE A 9 3.36 -16.85 -15.76
CA ILE A 9 2.67 -15.73 -15.09
C ILE A 9 1.67 -16.26 -14.05
N LEU A 10 0.94 -17.33 -14.40
CA LEU A 10 -0.03 -17.95 -13.49
C LEU A 10 0.66 -18.61 -12.28
N ILE A 11 1.82 -19.24 -12.48
CA ILE A 11 2.64 -19.79 -11.39
C ILE A 11 3.16 -18.67 -10.47
N VAL A 12 3.62 -17.55 -11.04
CA VAL A 12 4.08 -16.40 -10.25
C VAL A 12 2.92 -15.77 -9.46
N MET A 13 1.74 -15.61 -10.06
CA MET A 13 0.54 -15.14 -9.34
C MET A 13 0.14 -16.08 -8.20
N LEU A 14 0.21 -17.40 -8.43
CA LEU A 14 -0.13 -18.39 -7.40
C LEU A 14 0.85 -18.34 -6.23
N LEU A 15 2.16 -18.21 -6.51
CA LEU A 15 3.20 -18.07 -5.47
C LEU A 15 3.01 -16.78 -4.65
N LEU A 16 2.66 -15.69 -5.32
CA LEU A 16 2.43 -14.39 -4.67
C LEU A 16 1.17 -14.44 -3.79
N LEU A 17 0.11 -15.12 -4.26
CA LEU A 17 -1.09 -15.38 -3.47
C LEU A 17 -0.76 -16.23 -2.22
N THR A 18 0.05 -17.28 -2.35
CA THR A 18 0.45 -18.09 -1.19
C THR A 18 1.25 -17.31 -0.17
N PHE A 19 2.09 -16.35 -0.59
CA PHE A 19 2.85 -15.50 0.34
C PHE A 19 1.92 -14.59 1.18
N PHE A 20 0.82 -14.10 0.61
CA PHE A 20 -0.20 -13.35 1.35
C PHE A 20 -1.06 -14.23 2.26
N VAL A 21 -1.28 -15.50 1.90
CA VAL A 21 -2.07 -16.45 2.71
C VAL A 21 -1.25 -17.04 3.87
N THR A 22 0.08 -17.18 3.70
CA THR A 22 1.00 -17.64 4.75
C THR A 22 1.61 -16.52 5.58
N ALA A 23 1.14 -15.28 5.42
CA ALA A 23 1.29 -14.27 6.45
C ALA A 23 0.52 -14.78 7.68
N ALA A 24 1.20 -15.64 8.46
CA ALA A 24 0.62 -16.31 9.61
C ALA A 24 -0.07 -15.24 10.46
N PRO A 25 -1.33 -15.44 10.88
CA PRO A 25 -1.83 -14.63 11.98
C PRO A 25 -0.84 -14.87 13.11
N CYS A 26 -0.23 -13.79 13.61
CA CYS A 26 0.45 -13.83 14.89
C CYS A 26 -0.58 -14.32 15.90
N LEU A 27 -0.55 -15.62 16.20
CA LEU A 27 -1.43 -16.23 17.19
C LEU A 27 -1.00 -15.65 18.53
N ALA A 28 -1.84 -14.80 19.11
CA ALA A 28 -1.72 -14.40 20.50
C ALA A 28 -1.76 -15.67 21.37
N GLU A 29 -0.82 -15.76 22.31
CA GLU A 29 -0.65 -16.89 23.22
C GLU A 29 -1.94 -17.18 24.01
N THR A 30 -2.24 -18.47 24.23
CA THR A 30 -3.50 -18.97 24.80
C THR A 30 -3.65 -18.72 26.31
N THR A 31 -2.62 -18.20 26.98
CA THR A 31 -2.63 -17.79 28.39
C THR A 31 -3.31 -16.44 28.64
N GLY A 32 -3.97 -15.90 27.61
CA GLY A 32 -4.51 -14.55 27.63
C GLY A 32 -3.37 -13.58 27.28
N PRO A 33 -3.52 -12.73 26.25
CA PRO A 33 -2.52 -11.72 25.99
C PRO A 33 -2.47 -10.82 27.23
N ASP A 34 -1.39 -10.92 28.01
CA ASP A 34 -1.14 -10.00 29.10
C ASP A 34 -0.77 -8.65 28.48
N ILE A 35 -1.80 -7.86 28.21
CA ILE A 35 -1.70 -6.49 27.71
C ILE A 35 -1.32 -5.54 28.86
N ALA A 36 -1.27 -6.02 30.11
CA ALA A 36 -1.02 -5.21 31.29
C ALA A 36 0.45 -5.22 31.74
N THR A 37 1.23 -6.27 31.46
CA THR A 37 2.68 -6.28 31.74
C THR A 37 3.44 -5.31 30.84
N GLY A 38 3.68 -4.10 31.35
CA GLY A 38 4.37 -3.01 30.65
C GLY A 38 3.47 -1.82 30.30
N LEU A 39 2.18 -1.88 30.62
CA LEU A 39 1.20 -0.83 30.35
C LEU A 39 1.10 0.16 31.51
N ASN A 40 2.21 0.79 31.91
CA ASN A 40 2.16 1.80 32.98
C ASN A 40 1.42 3.10 32.60
N SER A 41 1.07 3.25 31.32
CA SER A 41 0.12 4.24 30.77
C SER A 41 0.31 4.21 29.26
N VAL A 42 -0.67 3.75 28.48
CA VAL A 42 -0.63 4.01 27.04
C VAL A 42 -0.87 5.49 26.88
N ASP A 43 0.22 6.25 26.78
CA ASP A 43 0.16 7.66 26.48
C ASP A 43 -0.47 7.79 25.09
N ALA A 44 -1.75 8.19 25.06
CA ALA A 44 -2.54 8.25 23.83
C ALA A 44 -1.85 9.10 22.76
N LYS A 45 -1.03 10.06 23.19
CA LYS A 45 -0.19 10.89 22.34
C LYS A 45 0.94 10.10 21.68
N ALA A 46 1.62 9.24 22.44
CA ALA A 46 2.69 8.38 21.93
C ALA A 46 2.15 7.30 20.98
N LEU A 47 0.96 6.76 21.25
CA LEU A 47 0.27 5.82 20.36
C LEU A 47 -0.13 6.50 19.05
N ALA A 48 -0.74 7.69 19.13
CA ALA A 48 -1.13 8.49 17.97
C ALA A 48 0.09 8.85 17.11
N ASP A 49 1.22 9.23 17.71
CA ASP A 49 2.46 9.53 16.98
C ASP A 49 3.04 8.32 16.25
N LYS A 50 3.00 7.13 16.86
CA LYS A 50 3.47 5.90 16.21
C LYS A 50 2.56 5.51 15.05
N LEU A 51 1.24 5.61 15.21
CA LEU A 51 0.27 5.35 14.14
C LEU A 51 0.49 6.30 12.96
N LEU A 52 0.61 7.59 13.22
CA LEU A 52 0.83 8.60 12.18
C LEU A 52 2.12 8.31 11.39
N LYS A 53 3.22 7.95 12.07
CA LYS A 53 4.49 7.57 11.42
C LYS A 53 4.37 6.33 10.54
N ILE A 54 3.62 5.31 10.96
CA ILE A 54 3.39 4.09 10.16
C ILE A 54 2.62 4.43 8.89
N PHE A 55 1.54 5.22 9.00
CA PHE A 55 0.73 5.60 7.83
C PHE A 55 1.47 6.52 6.86
N ILE A 56 2.25 7.49 7.37
CA ILE A 56 3.14 8.31 6.52
C ILE A 56 4.18 7.43 5.82
N GLY A 57 4.78 6.48 6.54
CA GLY A 57 5.76 5.55 5.96
C GLY A 57 5.17 4.71 4.82
N LEU A 58 3.95 4.20 5.03
CA LEU A 58 3.19 3.46 3.99
C LEU A 58 2.82 4.36 2.80
N GLY A 59 2.37 5.59 3.07
CA GLY A 59 2.09 6.58 2.04
C GLY A 59 3.33 6.91 1.20
N ALA A 60 4.49 7.11 1.84
CA ALA A 60 5.76 7.38 1.17
C ALA A 60 6.18 6.24 0.23
N LEU A 61 6.06 4.98 0.67
CA LEU A 61 6.35 3.81 -0.18
C LEU A 61 5.44 3.77 -1.41
N SER A 62 4.14 4.01 -1.24
CA SER A 62 3.20 4.07 -2.37
C SER A 62 3.54 5.20 -3.36
N GLY A 63 3.99 6.35 -2.86
CA GLY A 63 4.40 7.50 -3.67
C GLY A 63 5.64 7.20 -4.51
N VAL A 64 6.62 6.48 -3.97
CA VAL A 64 7.82 6.04 -4.72
C VAL A 64 7.42 5.11 -5.87
N ILE A 65 6.54 4.15 -5.60
CA ILE A 65 6.04 3.20 -6.63
C ILE A 65 5.23 3.94 -7.69
N ALA A 66 4.35 4.86 -7.29
CA ALA A 66 3.56 5.67 -8.22
C ALA A 66 4.45 6.54 -9.12
N THR A 67 5.48 7.15 -8.55
CA THR A 67 6.45 7.96 -9.31
C THR A 67 7.22 7.11 -10.32
N ALA A 68 7.68 5.92 -9.92
CA ALA A 68 8.35 4.98 -10.83
C ALA A 68 7.43 4.55 -11.99
N MET A 69 6.15 4.25 -11.71
CA MET A 69 5.14 3.97 -12.73
C MET A 69 4.95 5.16 -13.69
N LEU A 70 4.80 6.37 -13.18
CA LEU A 70 4.63 7.56 -14.02
C LEU A 70 5.82 7.80 -14.96
N ILE A 71 7.06 7.55 -14.50
CA ILE A 71 8.25 7.64 -15.36
C ILE A 71 8.15 6.63 -16.52
N ILE A 72 7.81 5.37 -16.24
CA ILE A 72 7.67 4.32 -17.26
C ILE A 72 6.56 4.67 -18.25
N LEU A 73 5.42 5.16 -17.76
CA LEU A 73 4.30 5.59 -18.59
C LEU A 73 4.65 6.82 -19.45
N GLY A 74 5.42 7.76 -18.90
CA GLY A 74 5.92 8.92 -19.64
C GLY A 74 6.80 8.53 -20.82
N PHE A 75 7.72 7.57 -20.63
CA PHE A 75 8.50 7.01 -21.73
C PHE A 75 7.61 6.33 -22.77
N LYS A 76 6.65 5.51 -22.33
CA LYS A 76 5.73 4.78 -23.21
C LYS A 76 4.83 5.71 -24.05
N LEU A 77 4.54 6.91 -23.55
CA LEU A 77 3.76 7.93 -24.27
C LEU A 77 4.58 8.62 -25.37
N LYS A 78 5.90 8.73 -25.19
CA LYS A 78 6.83 9.35 -26.16
C LYS A 78 7.21 8.41 -27.30
N THR A 79 7.40 7.12 -27.04
CA THR A 79 7.85 6.13 -28.04
C THR A 79 6.74 5.23 -28.60
N GLY A 80 5.50 5.30 -28.10
CA GLY A 80 4.40 4.42 -28.50
C GLY A 80 3.65 4.86 -29.78
N LYS A 81 3.13 3.88 -30.53
CA LYS A 81 2.15 4.07 -31.61
C LYS A 81 0.84 4.69 -31.07
N GLU A 82 0.03 5.32 -31.91
CA GLU A 82 -1.20 6.04 -31.49
C GLU A 82 -2.12 5.25 -30.54
N GLU A 83 -2.36 3.97 -30.85
CA GLU A 83 -3.19 3.09 -30.03
C GLU A 83 -2.63 2.91 -28.60
N THR A 84 -1.30 2.81 -28.49
CA THR A 84 -0.62 2.67 -27.20
C THR A 84 -0.62 3.99 -26.42
N ARG A 85 -0.63 5.14 -27.10
CA ARG A 85 -0.70 6.46 -26.45
C ARG A 85 -2.06 6.70 -25.79
N ALA A 86 -3.15 6.27 -26.42
CA ALA A 86 -4.49 6.36 -25.83
C ALA A 86 -4.61 5.54 -24.53
N LYS A 87 -4.19 4.26 -24.58
CA LYS A 87 -4.14 3.38 -23.40
C LYS A 87 -3.23 3.94 -22.29
N THR A 88 -2.09 4.51 -22.66
CA THR A 88 -1.11 5.06 -21.69
C THR A 88 -1.68 6.27 -20.95
N LYS A 89 -2.46 7.14 -21.60
CA LYS A 89 -3.14 8.26 -20.93
C LYS A 89 -4.16 7.78 -19.89
N GLU A 90 -4.91 6.73 -20.23
CA GLU A 90 -5.87 6.12 -19.30
C GLU A 90 -5.17 5.54 -18.06
N HIS A 91 -4.05 4.84 -18.25
CA HIS A 91 -3.25 4.34 -17.14
C HIS A 91 -2.66 5.45 -16.27
N ILE A 92 -2.22 6.57 -16.84
CA ILE A 92 -1.76 7.73 -16.06
C ILE A 92 -2.90 8.26 -15.18
N MET A 93 -4.12 8.34 -15.72
CA MET A 93 -5.32 8.75 -14.97
C MET A 93 -5.54 7.85 -13.75
N TYR A 94 -5.47 6.52 -13.92
CA TYR A 94 -5.64 5.58 -12.80
C TYR A 94 -4.55 5.73 -11.73
N VAL A 95 -3.29 6.00 -12.14
CA VAL A 95 -2.20 6.26 -11.17
C VAL A 95 -2.47 7.54 -10.37
N PHE A 96 -2.96 8.60 -11.02
CA PHE A 96 -3.34 9.84 -10.32
C PHE A 96 -4.51 9.62 -9.36
N VAL A 97 -5.54 8.88 -9.77
CA VAL A 97 -6.68 8.54 -8.90
C VAL A 97 -6.21 7.72 -7.70
N GLY A 98 -5.35 6.72 -7.91
CA GLY A 98 -4.76 5.92 -6.84
C GLY A 98 -3.96 6.77 -5.84
N MET A 99 -3.14 7.70 -6.32
CA MET A 99 -2.45 8.67 -5.46
C MET A 99 -3.41 9.55 -4.68
N GLY A 100 -4.50 10.01 -5.30
CA GLY A 100 -5.53 10.80 -4.63
C GLY A 100 -6.18 10.06 -3.46
N VAL A 101 -6.49 8.77 -3.63
CA VAL A 101 -7.06 7.92 -2.56
C VAL A 101 -6.08 7.73 -1.40
N VAL A 102 -4.79 7.56 -1.69
CA VAL A 102 -3.76 7.45 -0.64
C VAL A 102 -3.64 8.78 0.12
N ALA A 103 -3.59 9.91 -0.59
CA ALA A 103 -3.50 11.22 0.04
C ALA A 103 -4.70 11.52 0.96
N LEU A 104 -5.92 11.15 0.52
CA LEU A 104 -7.12 11.24 1.35
C LEU A 104 -7.04 10.34 2.59
N SER A 105 -6.56 9.10 2.44
CA SER A 105 -6.37 8.18 3.58
C SER A 105 -5.44 8.75 4.65
N VAL A 106 -4.30 9.33 4.24
CA VAL A 106 -3.34 9.94 5.18
C VAL A 106 -3.96 11.15 5.87
N THR A 107 -4.77 11.93 5.17
CA THR A 107 -5.48 13.10 5.73
C THR A 107 -6.49 12.69 6.80
N ILE A 108 -7.27 11.63 6.56
CA ILE A 108 -8.25 11.10 7.52
C ILE A 108 -7.54 10.58 8.79
N VAL A 109 -6.45 9.83 8.62
CA VAL A 109 -5.65 9.35 9.78
C VAL A 109 -5.04 10.53 10.53
N GLY A 110 -4.51 11.53 9.82
CA GLY A 110 -4.00 12.76 10.41
C GLY A 110 -5.06 13.46 11.28
N PHE A 111 -6.28 13.58 10.77
CA PHE A 111 -7.41 14.14 11.51
C PHE A 111 -7.79 13.31 12.74
N ALA A 112 -7.86 11.97 12.62
CA ALA A 112 -8.11 11.08 13.76
C ALA A 112 -7.01 11.21 14.84
N THR A 113 -5.74 11.29 14.44
CA THR A 113 -4.63 11.51 15.39
C THR A 113 -4.66 12.91 16.02
N PHE A 114 -5.12 13.93 15.30
CA PHE A 114 -5.32 15.27 15.87
C PHE A 114 -6.37 15.25 16.98
N LEU A 115 -7.51 14.59 16.75
CA LEU A 115 -8.57 14.44 17.76
C LEU A 115 -8.16 13.62 18.99
N ILE A 116 -7.22 12.69 18.85
CA ILE A 116 -6.70 11.89 19.98
C ILE A 116 -5.68 12.69 20.80
N LYS A 117 -5.01 13.66 20.18
CA LYS A 117 -3.96 14.47 20.82
C LYS A 117 -4.47 15.80 21.41
N GLY A 118 -5.57 16.33 20.87
CA GLY A 118 -6.27 17.52 21.37
C GLY A 118 -7.26 17.15 22.45
#